data_AF-A0A965PEH1-F1
#
_entry.id   AF-A0A965PEH1-F1
#
_cell.length_a   1.000
_cell.length_b   1.000
_cell.length_c   1.000
_cell.angle_alpha   90.00
_cell.angle_beta   90.00
_cell.angle_gamma   90.00
#
_symmetry.space_group_name_H-M   'P 1'
#
loop_
_entity.id
_entity.type
_entity.pdbx_description
1 polymer ?
#
loop_
_entity_poly.entity_id
_entity_poly.type
_entity_poly.pdbx_seq_one_letter_code
_entity_poly.pdbx_strand_id
1 'polypeptide(L)'
;MSKLTLDVEAADAAQDRVAEHVTLLTNILRGTDWMTATAIREGWMPHWPDRYVRQLAAASDGAILSGQRGYKLTLECTPEEVRHATNWLRSQAKRMISRSIAIARKFHAAATNR
;
A
#
# COMPACT_ATOMS: atom_id res chain seq x y z
N MET A 1 14.80 -9.78 -31.35
CA MET A 1 14.43 -9.86 -29.93
C MET A 1 13.01 -10.36 -29.83
N SER A 2 12.71 -11.30 -28.92
CA SER A 2 11.37 -11.88 -28.75
C SER A 2 10.48 -10.93 -27.97
N LYS A 3 9.17 -10.94 -28.23
CA LYS A 3 8.16 -10.16 -27.48
C LYS A 3 8.26 -10.39 -25.97
N LEU A 4 8.56 -11.61 -25.55
CA LEU A 4 8.75 -11.98 -24.15
C LEU A 4 9.92 -11.22 -23.49
N THR A 5 10.98 -10.92 -24.24
CA THR A 5 12.14 -10.20 -23.71
C THR A 5 11.81 -8.73 -23.46
N LEU A 6 11.06 -8.10 -24.38
CA LEU A 6 10.62 -6.70 -24.24
C LEU A 6 9.62 -6.51 -23.07
N ASP A 7 8.74 -7.49 -22.86
CA ASP A 7 7.74 -7.44 -21.78
C ASP A 7 8.40 -7.55 -20.38
N VAL A 8 9.50 -8.31 -20.26
CA VAL A 8 10.27 -8.44 -19.01
C VAL A 8 11.07 -7.16 -18.72
N GLU A 9 11.76 -6.60 -19.72
CA GLU A 9 12.53 -5.35 -19.56
C GLU A 9 11.63 -4.17 -19.14
N ALA A 10 10.42 -4.09 -19.69
CA ALA A 10 9.47 -3.05 -19.31
C ALA A 10 8.94 -3.21 -17.88
N ALA A 11 8.78 -4.45 -17.41
CA ALA A 11 8.36 -4.76 -16.06
C ALA A 11 9.46 -4.43 -15.03
N ASP A 12 10.71 -4.79 -15.34
CA ASP A 12 11.87 -4.48 -14.50
C ASP A 12 12.05 -2.96 -14.38
N ALA A 13 11.99 -2.22 -15.49
CA ALA A 13 12.06 -0.77 -15.48
C ALA A 13 10.90 -0.12 -14.70
N ALA A 14 9.72 -0.75 -14.66
CA ALA A 14 8.60 -0.27 -13.85
C ALA A 14 8.81 -0.55 -12.36
N GLN A 15 9.36 -1.72 -12.01
CA GLN A 15 9.73 -2.11 -10.66
C GLN A 15 10.79 -1.16 -10.09
N ASP A 16 11.82 -0.84 -10.88
CA ASP A 16 12.89 0.09 -10.50
C ASP A 16 12.33 1.48 -10.19
N ARG A 17 11.43 2.00 -11.04
CA ARG A 17 10.75 3.28 -10.77
C ARG A 17 9.95 3.26 -9.47
N VAL A 18 9.29 2.15 -9.14
CA VAL A 18 8.56 2.03 -7.88
C VAL A 18 9.54 2.06 -6.70
N ALA A 19 10.66 1.35 -6.78
CA ALA A 19 11.68 1.34 -5.72
C ALA A 19 12.30 2.74 -5.50
N GLU A 20 12.58 3.47 -6.57
CA GLU A 20 13.03 4.87 -6.52
C GLU A 20 12.00 5.75 -5.82
N HIS A 21 10.72 5.63 -6.18
CA HIS A 21 9.66 6.40 -5.56
C HIS A 21 9.39 6.03 -4.10
N VAL A 22 9.57 4.77 -3.70
CA VAL A 22 9.58 4.36 -2.28
C VAL A 22 10.71 5.05 -1.53
N THR A 23 11.91 5.12 -2.14
CA THR A 23 13.05 5.82 -1.54
C THR A 23 12.77 7.32 -1.39
N LEU A 24 12.20 7.96 -2.41
CA LEU A 24 11.78 9.36 -2.34
C LEU A 24 10.75 9.59 -1.24
N LEU A 25 9.71 8.76 -1.16
CA LEU A 25 8.70 8.87 -0.11
C LEU A 25 9.32 8.68 1.29
N THR A 26 10.25 7.74 1.42
CA THR A 26 10.98 7.51 2.67
C THR A 26 11.76 8.76 3.11
N ASN A 27 12.39 9.45 2.16
CA ASN A 27 13.13 10.68 2.45
C ASN A 27 12.19 11.84 2.83
N ILE A 28 11.03 11.97 2.18
CA ILE A 28 10.00 12.97 2.54
C ILE A 28 9.51 12.75 3.98
N LEU A 29 9.28 11.50 4.37
CA LEU A 29 8.74 11.15 5.69
C LEU A 29 9.77 11.22 6.82
N ARG A 30 11.08 11.28 6.50
CA ARG A 30 12.15 11.20 7.51
C ARG A 30 12.13 12.40 8.45
N GLY A 31 12.12 12.13 9.75
CA GLY A 31 12.10 13.16 10.78
C GLY A 31 10.77 13.94 10.86
N THR A 32 9.73 13.48 10.16
CA THR A 32 8.40 14.06 10.22
C THR A 32 7.49 13.19 11.09
N ASP A 33 6.44 13.81 11.65
CA ASP A 33 5.35 13.01 12.20
C ASP A 33 4.41 12.54 11.07
N TRP A 34 3.27 11.96 11.41
CA TRP A 34 2.30 11.46 10.44
C TRP A 34 1.92 12.47 9.35
N MET A 35 2.05 12.06 8.08
CA MET A 35 1.65 12.86 6.93
C MET A 35 0.51 12.19 6.16
N THR A 36 -0.51 12.96 5.79
CA THR A 36 -1.57 12.46 4.90
C THR A 36 -1.08 12.38 3.45
N ALA A 37 -1.75 11.58 2.62
CA ALA A 37 -1.46 11.56 1.17
C ALA A 37 -1.63 12.97 0.55
N THR A 38 -2.66 13.70 0.99
CA THR A 38 -2.92 15.07 0.59
C THR A 38 -1.76 16.01 0.94
N ALA A 39 -1.22 15.92 2.15
CA ALA A 39 -0.07 16.72 2.57
C ALA A 39 1.20 16.38 1.78
N ILE A 40 1.45 15.10 1.51
CA ILE A 40 2.57 14.65 0.65
C ILE A 40 2.42 15.23 -0.77
N ARG A 41 1.21 15.15 -1.33
CA ARG A 41 0.90 15.67 -2.65
C ARG A 41 1.11 17.18 -2.73
N GLU A 42 0.56 17.93 -1.78
CA GLU A 42 0.58 19.40 -1.80
C GLU A 42 1.96 19.98 -1.45
N GLY A 43 2.72 19.32 -0.58
CA GLY A 43 4.03 19.80 -0.15
C GLY A 43 5.21 19.35 -1.02
N TRP A 44 5.12 18.16 -1.61
CA TRP A 44 6.31 17.48 -2.14
C TRP A 44 6.11 16.87 -3.53
N MET A 45 4.97 16.22 -3.76
CA MET A 45 4.72 15.43 -4.97
C MET A 45 3.35 15.74 -5.60
N PRO A 46 3.16 16.92 -6.23
CA PRO A 46 1.86 17.35 -6.77
C PRO A 46 1.24 16.39 -7.79
N HIS A 47 2.08 15.61 -8.48
CA HIS A 47 1.65 14.65 -9.49
C HIS A 47 1.33 13.26 -8.92
N TRP A 48 1.54 13.02 -7.63
CA TRP A 48 1.22 11.74 -7.01
C TRP A 48 -0.22 11.74 -6.50
N PRO A 49 -1.13 10.95 -7.10
CA PRO A 49 -2.47 10.80 -6.54
C PRO A 49 -2.41 10.00 -5.25
N ASP A 50 -3.39 10.19 -4.36
CA ASP A 50 -3.43 9.54 -3.05
C ASP A 50 -3.35 8.01 -3.11
N ARG A 51 -3.94 7.42 -4.16
CA ARG A 51 -3.87 5.97 -4.42
C ARG A 51 -2.44 5.50 -4.71
N TYR A 52 -1.63 6.33 -5.35
CA TYR A 52 -0.24 6.02 -5.65
C TYR A 52 0.62 6.04 -4.40
N VAL A 53 0.44 7.02 -3.51
CA VAL A 53 1.11 7.05 -2.20
C VAL A 53 0.81 5.77 -1.40
N ARG A 54 -0.45 5.31 -1.43
CA ARG A 54 -0.84 4.03 -0.81
C ARG A 54 -0.12 2.84 -1.45
N GLN A 55 0.04 2.83 -2.77
CA GLN A 55 0.77 1.78 -3.48
C GLN A 55 2.25 1.76 -3.08
N LEU A 56 2.91 2.92 -3.00
CA LEU A 56 4.29 3.03 -2.56
C LEU A 56 4.47 2.54 -1.11
N ALA A 57 3.58 2.92 -0.20
CA ALA A 57 3.63 2.42 1.17
C ALA A 57 3.49 0.88 1.22
N ALA A 58 2.61 0.30 0.41
CA ALA A 58 2.48 -1.16 0.30
C ALA A 58 3.72 -1.83 -0.30
N ALA A 59 4.37 -1.18 -1.27
CA ALA A 59 5.60 -1.65 -1.91
C ALA A 59 6.86 -1.43 -1.06
N SER A 60 6.75 -0.77 0.09
CA SER A 60 7.89 -0.45 0.96
C SER A 60 8.34 -1.60 1.87
N ASP A 61 7.71 -2.77 1.77
CA ASP A 61 7.97 -3.95 2.60
C ASP A 61 8.01 -3.65 4.12
N GLY A 62 7.13 -2.74 4.55
CA GLY A 62 6.98 -2.37 5.96
C GLY A 62 7.89 -1.24 6.43
N ALA A 63 8.72 -0.64 5.56
CA ALA A 63 9.49 0.55 5.90
C ALA A 63 8.59 1.76 6.18
N ILE A 64 7.41 1.84 5.53
CA ILE A 64 6.42 2.90 5.72
C ILE A 64 5.17 2.30 6.36
N LEU A 65 4.82 2.81 7.54
CA LEU A 65 3.58 2.49 8.21
C LEU A 65 2.45 3.33 7.60
N SER A 66 1.30 2.69 7.34
CA SER A 66 0.11 3.38 6.81
C SER A 66 -1.11 3.10 7.68
N GLY A 67 -2.02 4.08 7.76
CA GLY A 67 -3.24 3.96 8.54
C GLY A 67 -4.15 5.16 8.37
N GLN A 68 -5.13 5.31 9.27
CA GLN A 68 -6.08 6.43 9.23
C GLN A 68 -5.40 7.80 9.46
N ARG A 69 -4.27 7.83 10.18
CA ARG A 69 -3.49 9.05 10.42
C ARG A 69 -2.62 9.47 9.23
N GLY A 70 -2.52 8.63 8.19
CA GLY A 70 -1.66 8.86 7.04
C GLY A 70 -0.49 7.87 7.01
N TYR A 71 0.72 8.40 6.76
CA TYR A 71 1.94 7.66 6.53
C TYR A 71 3.05 8.18 7.45
N LYS A 72 3.90 7.27 7.94
CA LYS A 72 5.07 7.58 8.76
C LYS A 72 6.14 6.50 8.56
N LEU A 73 7.41 6.83 8.77
CA LEU A 73 8.46 5.81 8.79
C LEU A 73 8.28 4.87 9.98
N THR A 74 8.27 3.56 9.72
CA THR A 74 8.05 2.55 10.75
C THR A 74 9.11 2.62 11.85
N LEU A 75 10.37 2.94 11.50
CA LEU A 75 11.47 3.07 12.47
C LEU A 75 11.37 4.33 13.35
N GLU A 76 10.52 5.29 12.99
CA GLU A 76 10.25 6.51 13.75
C GLU A 76 8.91 6.43 14.52
N CYS A 77 8.22 5.30 14.45
CA CYS A 77 6.99 5.05 15.19
C CYS A 77 7.26 4.56 16.61
N THR A 78 6.33 4.86 17.53
CA THR A 78 6.38 4.23 18.86
C THR A 78 5.93 2.76 18.80
N PRO A 79 6.29 1.93 19.79
CA PRO A 79 5.81 0.55 19.87
C PRO A 79 4.28 0.44 19.87
N GLU A 80 3.57 1.38 20.49
CA GLU A 80 2.11 1.45 20.52
C GLU A 80 1.54 1.69 19.13
N GLU A 81 2.14 2.61 18.36
CA GLU A 81 1.73 2.91 16.99
C GLU A 81 1.89 1.68 16.08
N VAL A 82 3.04 1.00 16.17
CA VAL A 82 3.30 -0.24 15.40
C VAL A 82 2.32 -1.34 15.81
N ARG A 83 2.09 -1.56 17.11
CA ARG A 83 1.11 -2.54 17.59
C ARG A 83 -0.30 -2.23 17.10
N HIS A 84 -0.72 -0.97 17.17
CA HIS A 84 -2.03 -0.55 16.73
C HIS A 84 -2.22 -0.80 15.22
N ALA A 85 -1.26 -0.35 14.40
CA ALA A 85 -1.31 -0.51 12.95
C ALA A 85 -1.29 -1.99 12.53
N THR A 86 -0.41 -2.82 13.11
CA THR A 86 -0.35 -4.26 12.78
C THR A 86 -1.61 -5.01 13.21
N ASN A 87 -2.18 -4.67 14.36
CA ASN A 87 -3.46 -5.25 14.81
C ASN A 87 -4.62 -4.84 13.89
N TRP A 88 -4.64 -3.59 13.45
CA TRP A 88 -5.62 -3.11 12.48
C TRP A 88 -5.51 -3.86 11.14
N LEU A 89 -4.30 -4.03 10.60
CA LEU A 89 -4.07 -4.80 9.36
C LEU A 89 -4.53 -6.26 9.49
N ARG A 90 -4.22 -6.93 10.62
CA ARG A 90 -4.69 -8.29 10.89
C ARG A 90 -6.22 -8.37 10.96
N SER A 91 -6.87 -7.38 11.59
CA SER A 91 -8.33 -7.29 11.66
C SER A 91 -8.94 -7.10 10.27
N GLN A 92 -8.33 -6.24 9.44
CA GLN A 92 -8.75 -6.04 8.06
C GLN A 92 -8.61 -7.31 7.22
N ALA A 93 -7.49 -8.03 7.34
CA ALA A 93 -7.27 -9.30 6.64
C ALA A 93 -8.36 -10.33 6.99
N LYS A 94 -8.70 -10.49 8.28
CA LYS A 94 -9.80 -11.37 8.72
C LYS A 94 -11.13 -10.98 8.08
N ARG A 95 -11.46 -9.67 8.05
CA ARG A 95 -12.69 -9.18 7.40
C ARG A 95 -12.72 -9.45 5.89
N MET A 96 -11.58 -9.31 5.21
CA MET A 96 -11.47 -9.61 3.78
C MET A 96 -11.72 -11.09 3.48
N ILE A 97 -11.16 -11.99 4.28
CA ILE A 97 -11.40 -13.44 4.18
C ILE A 97 -12.88 -13.76 4.43
N SER A 98 -13.48 -13.23 5.49
CA SER A 98 -14.90 -13.45 5.76
C SER A 98 -15.78 -12.95 4.62
N ARG A 99 -15.43 -11.80 4.02
CA ARG A 99 -16.15 -11.23 2.88
C ARG A 99 -16.03 -12.12 1.62
N SER A 100 -14.85 -12.66 1.30
CA SER A 100 -14.69 -13.53 0.13
C SER A 100 -15.53 -14.80 0.26
N ILE A 101 -15.57 -15.40 1.46
CA ILE A 101 -16.42 -16.57 1.75
C ILE A 101 -17.91 -16.23 1.57
N ALA A 102 -18.35 -15.08 2.09
CA ALA A 102 -19.74 -14.65 1.97
C ALA A 102 -20.14 -14.42 0.50
N ILE A 103 -19.25 -13.86 -0.32
CA ILE A 103 -19.47 -13.68 -1.76
C ILE A 103 -19.62 -15.04 -2.45
N ALA A 104 -18.71 -15.98 -2.20
CA ALA A 104 -18.77 -17.31 -2.79
C ALA A 104 -20.08 -18.04 -2.43
N ARG A 105 -20.47 -18.01 -1.15
CA ARG A 105 -21.74 -18.61 -0.69
C ARG A 105 -22.96 -18.04 -1.42
N LYS A 106 -23.03 -16.71 -1.56
CA LYS A 106 -24.14 -16.04 -2.26
C LYS A 106 -24.19 -16.44 -3.74
N PHE A 107 -23.04 -16.52 -4.41
CA PHE A 107 -22.96 -16.94 -5.81
C PHE A 107 -23.46 -18.38 -5.99
N HIS A 108 -22.96 -19.33 -5.20
CA HIS A 108 -23.36 -20.73 -5.30
C HIS A 108 -24.84 -20.97 -4.96
N ALA A 109 -25.38 -20.26 -3.96
CA ALA A 109 -26.80 -20.31 -3.63
C ALA A 109 -27.68 -19.82 -4.80
N ALA A 110 -27.27 -18.74 -5.48
CA ALA A 110 -27.99 -18.23 -6.64
C ALA A 110 -27.86 -19.13 -7.87
N ALA A 111 -26.70 -19.77 -8.06
CA ALA A 111 -26.45 -20.66 -9.20
C ALA A 111 -27.19 -22.01 -9.10
N THR A 112 -27.45 -22.49 -7.88
CA THR A 112 -28.18 -23.76 -7.66
C THR A 112 -29.70 -23.62 -7.82
N ASN A 113 -30.22 -22.39 -7.72
CA ASN A 113 -31.64 -22.07 -7.85
C ASN A 113 -32.04 -21.60 -9.26
N ARG A 114 -31.17 -21.80 -10.27
CA ARG A 114 -31.44 -21.56 -11.69
C ARG A 114 -31.54 -22.90 -12.42
#